data_AF-A0A354IR04-F1
#
_entry.id   AF-A0A354IR04-F1
#
_cell.length_a   1.000
_cell.length_b   1.000
_cell.length_c   1.000
_cell.angle_alpha   90.00
_cell.angle_beta   90.00
_cell.angle_gamma   90.00
#
_symmetry.space_group_name_H-M   'P 1'
#
loop_
_entity.id
_entity.type
_entity.pdbx_description
1 polymer ?
#
loop_
_entity_poly.entity_id
_entity_poly.type
_entity_poly.pdbx_seq_one_letter_code
_entity_poly.pdbx_strand_id
1 'polypeptide(L)' 'LQVMDHGTLTDNNGRKADFRNVIIIMTTNAGAESLTKRSVGFVDARATGDEMADIKRMFTPEFRN' A
#
# COMPACT_ATOMS: atom_id res chain seq x y z
N LEU A 1 -5.35 -10.82 -0.49
CA LEU A 1 -4.12 -11.63 -0.45
C LEU A 1 -4.19 -12.84 -1.38
N GLN A 2 -5.34 -13.52 -1.51
CA GLN A 2 -5.54 -14.68 -2.40
C GLN A 2 -4.89 -14.60 -3.81
N VAL A 3 -4.96 -13.46 -4.50
CA VAL A 3 -4.30 -13.29 -5.81
C VAL A 3 -2.77 -13.29 -5.71
N MET A 4 -2.22 -12.67 -4.66
CA MET A 4 -0.79 -12.66 -4.36
C MET A 4 -0.31 -14.05 -3.89
N ASP A 5 -1.13 -14.78 -3.14
CA ASP A 5 -0.77 -16.08 -2.57
C ASP A 5 -0.88 -17.23 -3.59
N HIS A 6 -1.92 -17.20 -4.43
CA HIS A 6 -2.27 -18.32 -5.32
C HIS A 6 -2.22 -17.99 -6.80
N GLY A 7 -1.95 -16.73 -7.18
CA GLY A 7 -1.90 -16.31 -8.58
C GLY A 7 -3.21 -16.50 -9.35
N THR A 8 -4.34 -16.71 -8.66
CA THR A 8 -5.65 -16.92 -9.29
C THR A 8 -6.76 -16.19 -8.55
N LEU A 9 -7.76 -15.73 -9.30
CA LEU A 9 -9.01 -15.17 -8.77
C LEU A 9 -10.18 -15.90 -9.40
N THR A 10 -11.09 -16.43 -8.58
CA THR A 10 -12.34 -17.03 -9.07
C THR A 10 -13.44 -15.99 -8.99
N ASP A 11 -14.14 -15.73 -10.11
CA ASP A 11 -15.31 -14.85 -10.13
C ASP A 11 -16.57 -15.52 -9.52
N ASN A 12 -17.63 -14.75 -9.34
CA ASN A 12 -18.89 -15.24 -8.77
C ASN A 12 -19.62 -16.25 -9.68
N ASN A 13 -19.22 -16.36 -10.95
CA ASN A 13 -19.74 -17.31 -11.92
C ASN A 13 -18.87 -18.57 -12.03
N GLY A 14 -17.85 -18.72 -11.17
CA GLY A 14 -16.95 -19.87 -11.12
C GLY A 14 -15.81 -19.85 -12.14
N ARG A 15 -15.64 -18.78 -12.92
CA ARG A 15 -14.51 -18.64 -13.86
C ARG A 15 -13.25 -18.27 -13.10
N LYS A 16 -12.14 -18.92 -13.45
CA LYS A 16 -10.81 -18.65 -12.86
C LYS A 16 -10.00 -17.74 -13.78
N ALA A 17 -9.57 -16.60 -13.26
CA ALA A 17 -8.58 -15.73 -13.88
C ALA A 17 -7.18 -16.07 -13.34
N ASP A 18 -6.21 -16.13 -14.25
CA ASP A 18 -4.81 -16.44 -13.96
C ASP A 18 -3.97 -15.16 -13.97
N PHE A 19 -3.25 -14.92 -12.88
CA PHE A 19 -2.42 -13.74 -12.64
C PHE A 19 -0.92 -14.05 -12.71
N ARG A 20 -0.50 -15.28 -13.08
CA ARG A 20 0.93 -15.66 -13.17
C ARG A 20 1.76 -14.84 -14.17
N ASN A 21 1.10 -14.23 -15.16
CA ASN A 21 1.74 -13.39 -16.19
C ASN A 21 1.26 -11.92 -16.12
N VAL A 22 0.85 -11.46 -14.94
CA VAL A 22 0.31 -10.11 -14.74
C VAL A 22 1.19 -9.34 -13.77
N ILE A 23 1.45 -8.06 -14.09
CA ILE A 23 2.07 -7.13 -13.16
C ILE A 23 0.96 -6.35 -12.47
N ILE A 24 0.88 -6.47 -11.14
CA ILE A 24 -0.07 -5.71 -10.33
C ILE A 24 0.63 -4.47 -9.79
N ILE A 25 0.14 -3.29 -10.16
CA ILE A 25 0.60 -2.01 -9.63
C ILE A 25 -0.50 -1.47 -8.72
N MET A 26 -0.15 -1.24 -7.46
CA MET A 26 -1.05 -0.66 -6.46
C MET A 26 -0.50 0.69 -6.01
N THR A 27 -1.35 1.70 -6.01
CA THR A 27 -1.01 3.06 -5.57
C THR A 27 -1.89 3.43 -4.38
N THR A 28 -1.33 4.17 -3.43
CA THR A 28 -2.05 4.67 -2.26
C THR A 28 -1.73 6.14 -2.02
N ASN A 29 -2.70 6.89 -1.53
CA ASN A 29 -2.51 8.26 -1.07
C ASN A 29 -2.11 8.31 0.43
N ALA A 30 -1.79 7.18 1.05
CA ALA A 30 -1.29 7.13 2.43
C ALA A 30 -0.05 8.04 2.59
N GLY A 31 0.00 8.82 3.67
CA GLY A 31 1.09 9.79 3.92
C GLY A 31 0.94 11.13 3.20
N ALA A 32 -0.02 11.30 2.29
CA ALA A 32 -0.24 12.57 1.60
C ALA A 32 -0.68 13.71 2.55
N GLU A 33 -1.47 13.40 3.59
CA GLU A 33 -1.89 14.38 4.59
C GLU A 33 -0.70 14.89 5.43
N SER A 34 0.21 13.98 5.79
CA SER A 34 1.43 14.27 6.55
C SER A 34 2.38 15.18 5.77
N LEU A 35 2.45 15.02 4.44
CA LEU A 35 3.20 15.91 3.53
C LEU A 35 2.62 17.34 3.46
N THR A 36 1.30 17.50 3.62
CA THR A 36 0.65 18.81 3.59
C THR A 36 0.71 19.58 4.91
N LYS A 37 1.08 18.94 6.03
CA LYS A 37 1.22 19.61 7.33
C LYS A 37 2.52 20.41 7.35
N ARG A 38 2.43 21.74 7.31
CA ARG A 38 3.58 22.64 7.54
C ARG A 38 4.07 22.49 8.98
N SER A 39 5.36 22.22 9.17
CA SER A 39 6.00 22.33 10.48
C SER A 39 5.95 23.78 10.95
N VAL A 40 5.37 24.02 12.12
CA VAL A 40 5.43 25.33 12.78
C VAL A 40 6.64 25.32 13.70
N GLY A 41 7.74 25.98 13.30
CA GLY A 41 8.97 26.11 14.09
C GLY A 41 10.24 26.10 13.25
N PHE A 42 11.34 26.61 13.80
CA PHE A 42 12.66 26.78 13.14
C PHE A 42 13.40 25.48 12.80
N VAL A 43 12.75 24.32 12.95
CA VAL A 43 13.34 23.01 12.67
C VAL A 43 12.66 22.46 11.43
N ASP A 44 13.32 22.62 10.28
CA ASP A 44 12.91 22.01 9.02
C ASP A 44 13.35 20.54 9.01
N ALA A 45 12.90 19.78 10.01
CA ALA A 45 13.02 18.34 10.00
C ALA A 45 11.86 17.81 9.17
N ARG A 46 12.04 17.73 7.84
CA ARG A 46 11.24 16.78 7.05
C ARG A 46 11.42 15.42 7.70
N ALA A 47 10.42 14.98 8.44
CA ALA A 47 10.43 13.69 9.12
C ALA A 47 10.32 12.60 8.06
N THR A 48 11.45 12.22 7.45
CA THR A 48 11.61 11.11 6.49
C THR A 48 11.15 9.74 7.00
N GLY A 49 10.50 9.67 8.17
CA GLY A 49 9.97 8.45 8.78
C GLY A 49 8.45 8.37 8.89
N ASP A 50 7.69 9.44 8.63
CA ASP A 50 6.24 9.45 8.88
C ASP A 50 5.46 8.69 7.80
N GLU A 51 5.87 8.80 6.53
CA GLU A 51 5.23 8.09 5.41
C GLU A 51 5.23 6.56 5.59
N MET A 52 6.36 6.02 6.05
CA MET A 52 6.46 4.59 6.34
C MET A 52 5.66 4.18 7.56
N ALA A 53 5.44 5.08 8.52
CA ALA A 53 4.55 4.81 9.65
C ALA A 53 3.08 4.74 9.19
N ASP A 54 2.67 5.66 8.30
CA ASP A 54 1.33 5.67 7.72
C ASP A 54 1.07 4.43 6.86
N ILE A 55 2.03 4.03 6.03
CA ILE A 55 1.98 2.78 5.27
C ILE A 55 1.89 1.56 6.21
N LYS A 56 2.69 1.53 7.29
CA LYS A 56 2.66 0.43 8.27
C LYS A 56 1.34 0.33 9.04
N ARG A 57 0.65 1.44 9.27
CA ARG A 57 -0.66 1.49 9.93
C ARG A 57 -1.78 1.07 8.98
N MET A 58 -1.71 1.48 7.71
CA MET A 58 -2.77 1.23 6.74
C MET A 58 -2.73 -0.19 6.17
N PHE A 59 -1.54 -0.77 6.01
CA PHE A 59 -1.37 -2.12 5.45
C PHE A 59 -0.88 -3.10 6.50
N THR A 60 -1.55 -4.24 6.59
CA THR A 60 -1.15 -5.32 7.52
C THR A 60 0.23 -5.87 7.14
N PRO A 61 0.97 -6.48 8.07
CA PRO A 61 2.29 -7.06 7.79
C PRO A 61 2.27 -8.06 6.62
N GLU A 62 1.20 -8.85 6.50
CA GLU A 62 1.04 -9.87 5.44
C GLU A 62 0.96 -9.26 4.04
N PHE A 63 0.51 -8.01 3.93
CA PHE A 63 0.47 -7.28 2.66
C PHE A 63 1.80 -6.59 2.32
N ARG A 64 2.70 -6.46 3.31
CA ARG A 64 3.99 -5.75 3.19
C ARG A 64 5.21 -6.66 3.12
N ASN A 65 5.07 -7.93 3.46
CA ASN A 65 6.12 -8.96 3.37
C ASN A 65 6.30 -9.44 1.94
#